data_AF-A0A2M7KUV9-F1
#
_entry.id   AF-A0A2M7KUV9-F1
#
_cell.length_a   1.000
_cell.length_b   1.000
_cell.length_c   1.000
_cell.angle_alpha   90.00
_cell.angle_beta   90.00
_cell.angle_gamma   90.00
#
_symmetry.space_group_name_H-M   'P 1'
#
loop_
_entity.id
_entity.type
_entity.pdbx_description
1 polymer ?
#
loop_
_entity_poly.entity_id
_entity_poly.type
_entity_poly.pdbx_seq_one_letter_code
_entity_poly.pdbx_strand_id
1 'polypeptide(L)'
;LLQQPVSGQYADQVKVALLRQLGYSFYLTGDFEKAREYCRAAIEQYQSLPNPLAGEGLDTEVAIAESIITWSSRWSKGSIYCEQQTLRMAAGSQAIPGGRPVTRRLIIRTPKPIRLVVAADDSRVETELADKVVQTYYFAQREATVSLNTGEKTKGFRATVRVTSPDAPNSQVEVPVVVEAQQPIRLSTPVAFFGSIVSGSTGTTVVRLSSETPFRVVEVQPDSAAVHATVRDPQEANEHEIEFSFSPGPALAGRICEGQVRVVTTVGGKEVIDIPYMARVR
;
A
#
# COMPACT_ATOMS: atom_id res chain seq x y z
N LEU A 1 -16.56 -45.49 0.04
CA LEU A 1 -15.53 -46.55 0.15
C LEU A 1 -15.29 -47.10 -1.25
N LEU A 2 -14.06 -46.95 -1.77
CA LEU A 2 -13.69 -47.47 -3.08
C LEU A 2 -13.68 -49.01 -3.01
N GLN A 3 -14.49 -49.67 -3.83
CA GLN A 3 -14.66 -51.13 -3.82
C GLN A 3 -13.55 -51.89 -4.55
N GLN A 4 -12.63 -51.17 -5.22
CA GLN A 4 -11.48 -51.75 -5.93
C GLN A 4 -10.25 -50.84 -5.76
N PRO A 5 -9.02 -51.41 -5.73
CA PRO A 5 -7.80 -50.62 -5.69
C PRO A 5 -7.66 -49.80 -6.98
N VAL A 6 -7.44 -48.50 -6.82
CA VAL A 6 -7.09 -47.62 -7.93
C VAL A 6 -5.66 -47.98 -8.35
N SER A 7 -5.44 -48.27 -9.64
CA SER A 7 -4.14 -48.66 -10.18
C SER A 7 -3.74 -47.76 -11.36
N GLY A 8 -2.44 -47.75 -11.69
CA GLY A 8 -1.90 -46.93 -12.78
C GLY A 8 -1.99 -45.43 -12.50
N GLN A 9 -2.15 -44.63 -13.55
CA GLN A 9 -2.10 -43.15 -13.49
C GLN A 9 -3.10 -42.52 -12.50
N TYR A 10 -4.25 -43.15 -12.27
CA TYR A 10 -5.22 -42.68 -11.28
C TYR A 10 -4.70 -42.83 -9.84
N ALA A 11 -3.92 -43.87 -9.54
CA ALA A 11 -3.35 -44.07 -8.20
C ALA A 11 -2.36 -42.96 -7.85
N ASP A 12 -1.55 -42.54 -8.83
CA ASP A 12 -0.57 -41.47 -8.66
C ASP A 12 -1.24 -40.10 -8.45
N GLN A 13 -2.38 -39.86 -9.10
CA GLN A 13 -3.17 -38.64 -8.88
C GLN A 13 -3.86 -38.62 -7.52
N VAL A 14 -4.43 -39.76 -7.10
CA VAL A 14 -4.97 -39.91 -5.73
C VAL A 14 -3.88 -39.64 -4.70
N LYS A 15 -2.65 -40.08 -4.95
CA LYS A 15 -1.50 -39.82 -4.07
C LYS A 15 -1.21 -38.32 -3.92
N VAL A 16 -1.26 -37.53 -5.00
CA VAL A 16 -1.11 -36.06 -4.91
C VAL A 16 -2.15 -35.45 -3.97
N ALA A 17 -3.42 -35.81 -4.16
CA ALA A 17 -4.51 -35.29 -3.34
C ALA A 17 -4.37 -35.70 -1.86
N LEU A 18 -3.97 -36.95 -1.58
CA LEU A 18 -3.76 -37.45 -0.22
C LEU A 18 -2.58 -36.76 0.48
N LEU A 19 -1.45 -36.59 -0.20
CA LEU A 19 -0.29 -35.88 0.34
C LEU A 19 -0.64 -34.44 0.69
N ARG A 20 -1.38 -33.75 -0.19
CA ARG A 20 -1.85 -32.39 0.09
C ARG A 20 -2.84 -32.35 1.27
N GLN A 21 -3.77 -33.30 1.38
CA GLN A 21 -4.68 -33.39 2.55
C GLN A 21 -3.91 -33.61 3.86
N LEU A 22 -2.88 -34.46 3.85
CA LEU A 22 -2.00 -34.65 5.01
C LEU A 22 -1.28 -33.35 5.38
N GLY A 23 -0.70 -32.66 4.39
CA GLY A 23 -0.09 -31.35 4.59
C GLY A 23 -1.05 -30.34 5.19
N TYR A 24 -2.30 -30.31 4.72
CA TYR A 24 -3.35 -29.47 5.28
C TYR A 24 -3.74 -29.86 6.72
N SER A 25 -3.81 -31.14 7.04
CA SER A 25 -4.07 -31.59 8.41
C SER A 25 -2.98 -31.09 9.37
N PHE A 26 -1.71 -31.23 9.00
CA PHE A 26 -0.60 -30.71 9.80
C PHE A 26 -0.65 -29.19 9.92
N TYR A 27 -1.01 -28.50 8.83
CA TYR A 27 -1.21 -27.06 8.82
C TYR A 27 -2.24 -26.60 9.86
N LEU A 28 -3.40 -27.26 9.92
CA LEU A 28 -4.46 -26.96 10.90
C LEU A 28 -4.02 -27.20 12.35
N THR A 29 -3.15 -28.18 12.57
CA THR A 29 -2.58 -28.47 13.90
C THR A 29 -1.43 -27.55 14.29
N GLY A 30 -0.94 -26.71 13.37
CA GLY A 30 0.19 -25.80 13.59
C GLY A 30 1.57 -26.43 13.42
N ASP A 31 1.66 -27.68 12.96
CA ASP A 31 2.93 -28.32 12.58
C ASP A 31 3.32 -27.87 11.16
N PHE A 32 3.79 -26.63 11.08
CA PHE A 32 4.12 -25.97 9.82
C PHE A 32 5.34 -26.57 9.11
N GLU A 33 6.19 -27.33 9.81
CA GLU A 33 7.28 -28.08 9.17
C GLU A 33 6.74 -29.28 8.40
N LYS A 34 5.96 -30.15 9.05
CA LYS A 34 5.37 -31.30 8.37
C LYS A 34 4.38 -30.88 7.30
N ALA A 35 3.61 -29.81 7.54
CA ALA A 35 2.72 -29.25 6.52
C ALA A 35 3.49 -28.96 5.21
N ARG A 36 4.65 -28.32 5.32
CA ARG A 36 5.52 -28.01 4.15
C ARG A 36 6.09 -29.26 3.52
N GLU A 37 6.54 -30.23 4.33
CA GLU A 37 7.08 -31.50 3.84
C GLU A 37 6.07 -32.23 2.94
N TYR A 38 4.86 -32.47 3.45
CA TYR A 38 3.83 -33.19 2.71
C TYR A 38 3.30 -32.40 1.50
N CYS A 39 3.19 -31.07 1.61
CA CYS A 39 2.81 -30.24 0.45
C CYS A 39 3.89 -30.24 -0.63
N ARG A 40 5.18 -30.24 -0.29
CA ARG A 40 6.27 -30.39 -1.28
C ARG A 40 6.22 -31.76 -1.95
N ALA A 41 6.05 -32.82 -1.17
CA ALA A 41 5.89 -34.17 -1.72
C ALA A 41 4.70 -34.28 -2.68
N ALA A 42 3.60 -33.57 -2.41
CA ALA A 42 2.44 -33.50 -3.33
C ALA A 42 2.80 -32.82 -4.65
N ILE A 43 3.52 -31.69 -4.61
CA ILE A 43 3.97 -30.94 -5.79
C ILE A 43 4.97 -31.76 -6.61
N GLU A 44 5.95 -32.38 -5.96
CA GLU A 44 6.94 -33.26 -6.61
C GLU A 44 6.27 -34.45 -7.28
N GLN A 45 5.29 -35.08 -6.61
CA GLN A 45 4.51 -36.16 -7.18
C GLN A 45 3.73 -35.69 -8.41
N TYR A 46 3.10 -34.51 -8.36
CA TYR A 46 2.40 -33.94 -9.51
C TYR A 46 3.33 -33.68 -10.71
N GLN A 47 4.51 -33.09 -10.46
CA GLN A 47 5.50 -32.82 -11.50
C GLN A 47 6.08 -34.08 -12.13
N SER A 48 6.08 -35.20 -11.41
CA SER A 48 6.51 -36.50 -11.92
C SER A 48 5.49 -37.20 -12.83
N LEU A 49 4.25 -36.70 -12.91
CA LEU A 49 3.20 -37.31 -13.72
C LEU A 49 3.47 -37.05 -15.22
N PRO A 50 3.57 -38.10 -16.06
CA PRO A 50 3.84 -37.92 -17.49
C PRO A 50 2.67 -37.30 -18.26
N ASN A 51 1.43 -37.53 -17.80
CA ASN A 51 0.20 -36.97 -18.36
C ASN A 51 -0.84 -36.82 -17.22
N PRO A 52 -0.91 -35.68 -16.52
CA PRO A 52 -1.97 -35.44 -15.57
C PRO A 52 -3.32 -35.43 -16.31
N LEU A 53 -4.32 -36.11 -15.74
CA LEU A 53 -5.66 -36.15 -16.33
C LEU A 53 -6.29 -34.77 -16.16
N ALA A 54 -6.55 -34.10 -17.28
CA ALA A 54 -7.15 -32.77 -17.28
C ALA A 54 -8.56 -32.82 -16.70
N GLY A 55 -8.91 -31.85 -15.85
CA GLY A 55 -10.26 -31.69 -15.29
C GLY A 55 -10.51 -32.35 -13.92
N GLU A 56 -9.56 -33.13 -13.39
CA GLU A 56 -9.68 -33.80 -12.09
C GLU A 56 -9.33 -32.91 -10.88
N GLY A 57 -9.19 -31.59 -11.09
CA GLY A 57 -8.88 -30.63 -10.03
C GLY A 57 -7.46 -30.70 -9.47
N LEU A 58 -6.58 -31.53 -10.05
CA LEU A 58 -5.21 -31.73 -9.57
C LEU A 58 -4.40 -30.41 -9.50
N ASP A 59 -4.57 -29.52 -10.47
CA ASP A 59 -3.94 -28.20 -10.48
C ASP A 59 -4.41 -27.34 -9.30
N THR A 60 -5.68 -27.48 -8.90
CA THR A 60 -6.22 -26.81 -7.72
C THR A 60 -5.57 -27.35 -6.45
N GLU A 61 -5.34 -28.66 -6.38
CA GLU A 61 -4.65 -29.27 -5.23
C GLU A 61 -3.20 -28.82 -5.11
N VAL A 62 -2.48 -28.70 -6.22
CA VAL A 62 -1.13 -28.13 -6.26
C VAL A 62 -1.13 -26.67 -5.82
N ALA A 63 -2.05 -25.85 -6.34
CA ALA A 63 -2.17 -24.44 -5.95
C ALA A 63 -2.48 -24.28 -4.44
N ILE A 64 -3.29 -25.17 -3.87
CA ILE A 64 -3.55 -25.24 -2.42
C ILE A 64 -2.27 -25.61 -1.67
N ALA A 65 -1.51 -26.61 -2.14
CA ALA A 65 -0.25 -27.02 -1.52
C ALA A 65 0.79 -25.89 -1.51
N GLU A 66 0.94 -25.16 -2.62
CA GLU A 66 1.81 -23.98 -2.73
C GLU A 66 1.38 -22.86 -1.76
N SER A 67 0.07 -22.63 -1.64
CA SER A 67 -0.50 -21.67 -0.70
C SER A 67 -0.19 -22.07 0.75
N ILE A 68 -0.35 -23.34 1.10
CA ILE A 68 -0.01 -23.87 2.44
C ILE A 68 1.48 -23.69 2.73
N ILE A 69 2.37 -23.96 1.79
CA ILE A 69 3.82 -23.77 1.99
C ILE A 69 4.15 -22.30 2.26
N THR A 70 3.56 -21.41 1.49
CA THR A 70 3.73 -19.96 1.62
C THR A 70 3.28 -19.48 3.00
N TRP A 71 2.08 -19.86 3.42
CA TRP A 71 1.52 -19.45 4.71
C TRP A 71 2.24 -20.11 5.90
N SER A 72 2.59 -21.39 5.80
CA SER A 72 3.38 -22.10 6.83
C SER A 72 4.70 -21.39 7.12
N SER A 73 5.39 -20.93 6.08
CA SER A 73 6.65 -20.18 6.21
C SER A 73 6.46 -18.78 6.80
N ARG A 74 5.25 -18.20 6.68
CA ARG A 74 4.87 -16.97 7.39
C ARG A 74 4.64 -17.27 8.87
N TRP A 75 3.84 -18.28 9.18
CA TRP A 75 3.44 -18.61 10.55
C TRP A 75 4.57 -19.13 11.41
N SER A 76 5.59 -19.74 10.81
CA SER A 76 6.82 -20.11 11.52
C SER A 76 7.59 -18.90 12.09
N LYS A 77 7.31 -17.68 11.60
CA LYS A 77 7.92 -16.44 12.11
C LYS A 77 7.07 -15.73 13.16
N GLY A 78 5.79 -16.08 13.26
CA GLY A 78 4.82 -15.44 14.16
C GLY A 78 3.38 -15.74 13.73
N SER A 79 2.47 -15.82 14.70
CA SER A 79 1.07 -16.21 14.45
C SER A 79 0.16 -15.06 13.99
N ILE A 80 0.70 -13.84 13.92
CA ILE A 80 -0.03 -12.63 13.52
C ILE A 80 0.70 -12.05 12.31
N TYR A 81 -0.06 -11.70 11.27
CA TYR A 81 0.44 -11.03 10.08
C TYR A 81 -0.47 -9.87 9.74
N CYS A 82 0.11 -8.69 9.51
CA CYS A 82 -0.60 -7.54 8.94
C CYS A 82 -0.22 -7.39 7.47
N GLU A 83 -1.21 -7.21 6.60
CA GLU A 83 -0.96 -7.01 5.17
C GLU A 83 -0.25 -5.68 4.90
N GLN A 84 -0.68 -4.63 5.59
CA GLN A 84 -0.07 -3.31 5.54
C GLN A 84 1.17 -3.26 6.45
N GLN A 85 2.32 -2.90 5.87
CA GLN A 85 3.56 -2.66 6.63
C GLN A 85 3.67 -1.24 7.15
N THR A 86 2.89 -0.29 6.62
CA THR A 86 2.83 1.09 7.08
C THR A 86 1.47 1.65 6.68
N LEU A 87 0.85 2.44 7.56
CA LEU A 87 -0.36 3.18 7.27
C LEU A 87 0.00 4.65 7.06
N ARG A 88 -0.26 5.17 5.85
CA ARG A 88 -0.12 6.59 5.55
C ARG A 88 -1.47 7.28 5.60
N MET A 89 -1.55 8.33 6.40
CA MET A 89 -2.78 9.09 6.64
C MET A 89 -2.45 10.57 6.46
N ALA A 90 -3.27 11.30 5.72
CA ALA A 90 -3.20 12.74 5.70
C ALA A 90 -3.89 13.25 6.96
N ALA A 91 -3.28 14.18 7.69
CA ALA A 91 -4.02 14.98 8.65
C ALA A 91 -5.18 15.65 7.89
N GLY A 92 -6.42 15.25 8.19
CA GLY A 92 -7.59 15.80 7.53
C GLY A 92 -7.76 17.28 7.89
N SER A 93 -8.35 18.07 6.99
CA SER A 93 -8.80 19.42 7.31
C SER A 93 -10.08 19.39 8.14
N GLN A 94 -9.99 18.83 9.35
CA GLN A 94 -11.11 18.81 10.30
C GLN A 94 -11.31 20.16 10.99
N ALA A 95 -11.22 21.26 10.26
CA ALA A 95 -11.74 22.55 10.71
C ALA A 95 -13.25 22.69 10.46
N ILE A 96 -13.90 21.71 9.82
CA ILE A 96 -15.36 21.68 9.68
C ILE A 96 -15.95 20.83 10.82
N PRO A 97 -16.73 21.41 11.74
CA PRO A 97 -17.51 20.66 12.72
C PRO A 97 -18.36 19.60 12.00
N GLY A 98 -18.16 18.33 12.36
CA GLY A 98 -18.85 17.19 11.72
C GLY A 98 -18.11 16.54 10.54
N GLY A 99 -16.86 16.91 10.27
CA GLY A 99 -16.01 16.20 9.31
C GLY A 99 -15.84 14.72 9.67
N ARG A 100 -15.88 13.82 8.68
CA ARG A 100 -15.63 12.39 8.91
C ARG A 100 -14.15 12.19 9.32
N PRO A 101 -13.87 11.35 10.33
CA PRO A 101 -12.49 11.01 10.69
C PRO A 101 -11.77 10.38 9.50
N VAL A 102 -10.48 10.68 9.35
CA VAL A 102 -9.64 9.99 8.36
C VAL A 102 -9.44 8.56 8.85
N THR A 103 -9.91 7.59 8.07
CA THR A 103 -9.82 6.17 8.42
C THR A 103 -8.97 5.39 7.42
N ARG A 104 -8.33 4.33 7.92
CA ARG A 104 -7.63 3.31 7.13
C ARG A 104 -7.99 1.94 7.66
N ARG A 105 -7.98 0.95 6.76
CA ARG A 105 -8.19 -0.46 7.11
C ARG A 105 -6.84 -1.14 7.28
N LEU A 106 -6.71 -1.86 8.38
CA LEU A 106 -5.63 -2.77 8.66
C LEU A 106 -6.16 -4.21 8.56
N ILE A 107 -5.64 -4.98 7.62
CA ILE A 107 -6.02 -6.39 7.41
C ILE A 107 -5.08 -7.26 8.24
N ILE A 108 -5.65 -8.00 9.19
CA ILE A 108 -4.93 -8.87 10.10
C ILE A 108 -5.28 -10.32 9.77
N ARG A 109 -4.25 -11.16 9.57
CA ARG A 109 -4.39 -12.59 9.30
C ARG A 109 -3.67 -13.41 10.36
N THR A 110 -4.27 -14.55 10.68
CA THR A 110 -3.81 -15.49 11.70
C THR A 110 -4.06 -16.91 11.20
N PRO A 111 -3.27 -17.93 11.59
CA PRO A 111 -3.43 -19.30 11.08
C PRO A 111 -4.78 -19.92 11.48
N LYS A 112 -5.35 -19.49 12.61
CA LYS A 112 -6.64 -19.90 13.14
C LYS A 112 -7.30 -18.72 13.85
N PRO A 113 -8.63 -18.72 14.06
CA PRO A 113 -9.29 -17.68 14.83
C PRO A 113 -8.70 -17.58 16.24
N ILE A 114 -8.08 -16.45 16.53
CA ILE A 114 -7.56 -16.10 17.87
C ILE A 114 -8.13 -14.75 18.29
N ARG A 115 -8.11 -14.48 19.59
CA ARG A 115 -8.43 -13.17 20.15
C ARG A 115 -7.30 -12.21 19.80
N LEU A 116 -7.67 -11.04 19.29
CA LEU A 116 -6.72 -10.00 18.93
C LEU A 116 -6.99 -8.76 19.78
N VAL A 117 -5.92 -8.07 20.15
CA VAL A 117 -5.96 -6.75 20.76
C VAL A 117 -5.17 -5.81 19.86
N VAL A 118 -5.81 -4.73 19.44
CA VAL A 118 -5.21 -3.68 18.61
C VAL A 118 -5.19 -2.40 19.45
N ALA A 119 -4.02 -1.79 19.57
CA ALA A 119 -3.85 -0.54 20.30
C ALA A 119 -2.82 0.33 19.59
N ALA A 120 -2.98 1.65 19.69
CA ALA A 120 -1.97 2.61 19.25
C ALA A 120 -1.16 3.13 20.45
N ASP A 121 0.08 3.55 20.18
CA ASP A 121 0.95 4.22 21.16
C ASP A 121 0.70 5.73 21.30
N ASP A 122 -0.11 6.32 20.41
CA ASP A 122 -0.45 7.74 20.40
C ASP A 122 -1.96 7.95 20.55
N SER A 123 -2.36 8.78 21.51
CA SER A 123 -3.76 9.08 21.83
C SER A 123 -4.58 9.70 20.68
N ARG A 124 -3.91 10.22 19.64
CA ARG A 124 -4.56 10.78 18.45
C ARG A 124 -4.94 9.72 17.42
N VAL A 125 -4.46 8.49 17.60
CA VAL A 125 -4.77 7.35 16.75
C VAL A 125 -5.71 6.42 17.52
N GLU A 126 -6.92 6.30 17.03
CA GLU A 126 -7.90 5.36 17.55
C GLU A 126 -7.90 4.09 16.70
N THR A 127 -8.15 2.95 17.35
CA THR A 127 -8.18 1.66 16.70
C THR A 127 -9.42 0.89 17.13
N GLU A 128 -10.16 0.37 16.16
CA GLU A 128 -11.36 -0.43 16.38
C GLU A 128 -11.20 -1.75 15.62
N LEU A 129 -11.27 -2.88 16.33
CA LEU A 129 -11.21 -4.20 15.71
C LEU A 129 -12.63 -4.67 15.36
N ALA A 130 -12.83 -5.07 14.11
CA ALA A 130 -14.12 -5.63 13.68
C ALA A 130 -14.39 -7.00 14.34
N ASP A 131 -15.62 -7.21 14.75
CA ASP A 131 -16.08 -8.49 15.32
C ASP A 131 -16.08 -9.62 14.29
N LYS A 132 -16.32 -9.28 13.02
CA LYS A 132 -16.42 -10.25 11.94
C LYS A 132 -15.07 -10.90 11.66
N VAL A 133 -15.04 -12.23 11.76
CA VAL A 133 -13.92 -13.06 11.32
C VAL A 133 -14.28 -13.71 9.99
N VAL A 134 -13.44 -13.51 8.98
CA VAL A 134 -13.54 -14.22 7.71
C VAL A 134 -12.56 -15.39 7.75
N GLN A 135 -13.10 -16.60 7.89
CA GLN A 135 -12.29 -17.81 7.83
C GLN A 135 -12.11 -18.22 6.36
N THR A 136 -10.87 -18.40 5.95
CA THR A 136 -10.50 -19.04 4.68
C THR A 136 -9.93 -20.42 4.96
N TYR A 137 -9.60 -21.15 3.90
CA TYR A 137 -8.90 -22.44 4.00
C TYR A 137 -7.51 -22.27 4.66
N TYR A 138 -6.88 -21.10 4.52
CA TYR A 138 -5.50 -20.90 4.96
C TYR A 138 -5.41 -20.08 6.25
N PHE A 139 -6.32 -19.16 6.50
CA PHE A 139 -6.18 -18.25 7.63
C PHE A 139 -7.54 -17.71 8.06
N ALA A 140 -7.59 -17.26 9.31
CA ALA A 140 -8.61 -16.35 9.79
C ALA A 140 -8.17 -14.91 9.52
N GLN A 141 -9.05 -14.13 8.90
CA GLN A 141 -8.86 -12.72 8.65
C GLN A 141 -9.81 -11.88 9.51
N ARG A 142 -9.27 -10.81 10.09
CA ARG A 142 -10.04 -9.73 10.71
C ARG A 142 -9.58 -8.40 10.15
N GLU A 143 -10.41 -7.39 10.33
CA GLU A 143 -10.08 -6.02 9.95
C GLU A 143 -10.08 -5.15 11.19
N ALA A 144 -9.11 -4.25 11.27
CA ALA A 144 -9.15 -3.14 12.22
C ALA A 144 -9.28 -1.82 11.45
N THR A 145 -10.16 -0.95 11.91
CA THR A 145 -10.23 0.43 11.48
C THR A 145 -9.24 1.23 12.33
N VAL A 146 -8.36 1.97 11.66
CA VAL A 146 -7.45 2.94 12.29
C VAL A 146 -7.94 4.33 11.91
N SER A 147 -8.35 5.11 12.90
CA SER A 147 -8.90 6.45 12.75
C SER A 147 -7.96 7.49 13.35
N LEU A 148 -7.91 8.67 12.73
CA LEU A 148 -7.30 9.85 13.34
C LEU A 148 -8.35 10.67 14.05
N ASN A 149 -8.11 10.94 15.33
CA ASN A 149 -8.86 11.90 16.12
C ASN A 149 -8.02 13.18 16.26
N THR A 150 -8.04 14.00 15.22
CA THR A 150 -7.27 15.25 15.18
C THR A 150 -8.23 16.43 15.23
N GLY A 151 -8.54 16.90 16.44
CA GLY A 151 -9.38 18.08 16.66
C GLY A 151 -8.74 19.41 16.26
N GLU A 152 -7.45 19.43 15.91
CA GLU A 152 -6.72 20.64 15.49
C GLU A 152 -5.74 20.32 14.35
N LYS A 153 -5.24 21.37 13.67
CA LYS A 153 -4.20 21.28 12.63
C LYS A 153 -2.97 20.55 13.16
N THR A 154 -2.92 19.24 12.96
CA THR A 154 -1.77 18.43 13.37
C THR A 154 -0.59 18.68 12.46
N LYS A 155 0.51 19.16 13.05
CA LYS A 155 1.84 18.94 12.47
C LYS A 155 1.99 17.43 12.29
N GLY A 156 2.51 17.02 11.14
CA GLY A 156 2.71 15.61 10.81
C GLY A 156 3.42 14.89 11.96
N PHE A 157 3.03 13.66 12.22
CA PHE A 157 3.56 12.87 13.34
C PHE A 157 3.65 11.39 12.96
N ARG A 158 4.32 10.63 13.83
CA ARG A 158 4.43 9.18 13.70
C ARG A 158 3.83 8.53 14.94
N ALA A 159 3.15 7.43 14.73
CA ALA A 159 2.61 6.56 15.77
C ALA A 159 2.83 5.11 15.33
N THR A 160 2.49 4.18 16.21
CA THR A 160 2.61 2.74 16.00
C THR A 160 1.32 2.08 16.44
N VAL A 161 0.70 1.32 15.54
CA VAL A 161 -0.38 0.41 15.89
C VAL A 161 0.22 -0.96 16.18
N ARG A 162 0.02 -1.44 17.40
CA ARG A 162 0.45 -2.77 17.85
C ARG A 162 -0.73 -3.73 17.84
N VAL A 163 -0.53 -4.88 17.20
CA VAL A 163 -1.47 -6.00 17.19
C VAL A 163 -0.88 -7.13 18.01
N THR A 164 -1.58 -7.55 19.05
CA THR A 164 -1.17 -8.62 19.96
C THR A 164 -2.28 -9.66 20.12
N SER A 165 -1.96 -10.80 20.72
CA SER A 165 -2.95 -11.82 21.07
C SER A 165 -2.64 -12.45 22.42
N PRO A 166 -3.60 -12.52 23.37
CA PRO A 166 -3.42 -13.31 24.58
C PRO A 166 -3.31 -14.81 24.31
N ASP A 167 -3.82 -15.30 23.16
CA ASP A 167 -3.76 -16.71 22.76
C ASP A 167 -2.41 -17.07 22.13
N ALA A 168 -1.60 -16.07 21.78
CA ALA A 168 -0.26 -16.21 21.22
C ALA A 168 0.66 -15.10 21.78
N PRO A 169 1.04 -15.17 23.08
CA PRO A 169 1.69 -14.05 23.79
C PRO A 169 3.06 -13.65 23.21
N ASN A 170 3.73 -14.58 22.53
CA ASN A 170 5.02 -14.34 21.88
C ASN A 170 4.86 -13.79 20.43
N SER A 171 3.63 -13.61 19.95
CA SER A 171 3.34 -13.06 18.62
C SER A 171 2.80 -11.66 18.74
N GLN A 172 3.52 -10.71 18.15
CA GLN A 172 3.08 -9.33 17.99
C GLN A 172 3.51 -8.79 16.63
N VAL A 173 2.74 -7.83 16.12
CA VAL A 173 3.09 -7.06 14.93
C VAL A 173 2.92 -5.59 15.23
N GLU A 174 3.90 -4.79 14.84
CA GLU A 174 3.87 -3.33 14.92
C GLU A 174 3.75 -2.76 13.52
N VAL A 175 2.77 -1.88 13.33
CA VAL A 175 2.48 -1.23 12.05
C VAL A 175 2.67 0.28 12.25
N PRO A 176 3.74 0.86 11.70
CA PRO A 176 3.95 2.30 11.72
C PRO A 176 2.78 3.04 11.07
N VAL A 177 2.31 4.09 11.72
CA VAL A 177 1.37 5.07 11.20
C VAL A 177 2.13 6.36 10.95
N VAL A 178 2.16 6.79 9.70
CA VAL A 178 2.76 8.06 9.30
C VAL A 178 1.61 9.01 8.98
N VAL A 179 1.44 10.01 9.84
CA VAL A 179 0.48 11.08 9.62
C VAL A 179 1.22 12.24 8.98
N GLU A 180 0.92 12.47 7.71
CA GLU A 180 1.50 13.58 6.97
C GLU A 180 0.80 14.87 7.40
N ALA A 181 1.60 15.91 7.63
CA ALA A 181 1.07 17.23 7.90
C ALA A 181 0.14 17.61 6.76
N GLN A 182 -1.00 18.22 7.09
CA GLN A 182 -1.84 18.78 6.05
C GLN A 182 -1.02 19.83 5.33
N GLN A 183 -0.73 19.63 4.04
CA GLN A 183 -0.27 20.72 3.20
C GLN A 183 -1.44 21.70 3.09
N PRO A 184 -1.30 22.91 3.62
CA PRO A 184 -2.36 23.90 3.59
C PRO A 184 -2.56 24.45 2.17
N ILE A 185 -1.69 24.11 1.22
CA ILE A 185 -1.86 24.33 -0.22
C ILE A 185 -1.91 22.98 -0.93
N ARG A 186 -2.94 22.78 -1.75
CA ARG A 186 -3.15 21.62 -2.60
C ARG A 186 -2.79 21.95 -4.04
N LEU A 187 -2.08 21.03 -4.70
CA LEU A 187 -1.71 21.13 -6.10
C LEU A 187 -2.73 20.35 -6.96
N SER A 188 -3.11 20.89 -8.13
CA SER A 188 -3.93 20.15 -9.10
C SER A 188 -3.21 18.93 -9.68
N THR A 189 -1.88 18.98 -9.72
CA THR A 189 -1.00 17.89 -10.13
C THR A 189 0.24 17.88 -9.24
N PRO A 190 0.75 16.70 -8.83
CA PRO A 190 1.97 16.63 -8.03
C PRO A 190 3.25 16.95 -8.83
N VAL A 191 3.17 17.00 -10.16
CA VAL A 191 4.30 17.26 -11.06
C VAL A 191 3.88 18.15 -12.24
N ALA A 192 4.72 19.12 -12.59
CA ALA A 192 4.61 19.88 -13.83
C ALA A 192 5.20 19.06 -14.98
N PHE A 193 4.37 18.24 -15.64
CA PHE A 193 4.81 17.39 -16.74
C PHE A 193 4.64 18.09 -18.10
N PHE A 194 5.75 18.26 -18.82
CA PHE A 194 5.77 18.91 -20.14
C PHE A 194 5.67 17.91 -21.31
N GLY A 195 5.76 16.61 -21.05
CA GLY A 195 5.76 15.61 -22.13
C GLY A 195 7.07 15.57 -22.93
N SER A 196 6.95 15.33 -24.25
CA SER A 196 8.09 15.36 -25.17
C SER A 196 8.18 16.72 -25.86
N ILE A 197 9.27 17.45 -25.61
CA ILE A 197 9.52 18.80 -26.16
C ILE A 197 10.66 18.71 -27.17
N VAL A 198 10.53 19.37 -28.32
CA VAL A 198 11.60 19.44 -29.32
C VAL A 198 12.64 20.47 -28.87
N SER A 199 13.92 20.17 -29.00
CA SER A 199 14.98 21.15 -28.72
C SER A 199 14.73 22.47 -29.48
N GLY A 200 14.73 23.59 -28.76
CA GLY A 200 14.43 24.91 -29.31
C GLY A 200 12.95 25.29 -29.39
N SER A 201 12.02 24.38 -29.06
CA SER A 201 10.61 24.72 -28.86
C SER A 201 10.30 24.99 -27.38
N THR A 202 9.13 25.57 -27.08
CA THR A 202 8.67 25.78 -25.71
C THR A 202 7.44 24.93 -25.45
N GLY A 203 7.47 24.14 -24.38
CA GLY A 203 6.30 23.46 -23.84
C GLY A 203 5.72 24.25 -22.67
N THR A 204 4.40 24.29 -22.52
CA THR A 204 3.75 24.93 -21.38
C THR A 204 2.84 23.96 -20.63
N THR A 205 2.70 24.16 -19.32
CA THR A 205 1.76 23.44 -18.47
C THR A 205 1.32 24.34 -17.32
N VAL A 206 0.15 24.08 -16.74
CA VAL A 206 -0.40 24.90 -15.66
C VAL A 206 -0.58 24.03 -14.42
N VAL A 207 -0.04 24.47 -13.29
CA VAL A 207 -0.34 23.89 -11.97
C VAL A 207 -1.16 24.89 -11.19
N ARG A 208 -2.26 24.41 -10.63
CA ARG A 208 -3.17 25.20 -9.82
C ARG A 208 -2.92 24.90 -8.35
N LEU A 209 -2.76 25.95 -7.57
CA LEU A 209 -2.55 25.93 -6.13
C LEU A 209 -3.85 26.37 -5.49
N SER A 210 -4.39 25.59 -4.56
CA SER A 210 -5.62 25.91 -3.85
C SER A 210 -5.43 25.79 -2.33
N SER A 211 -6.06 26.66 -1.57
CA SER A 211 -6.04 26.62 -0.10
C SER A 211 -7.45 26.84 0.46
N GLU A 212 -7.65 26.50 1.73
CA GLU A 212 -8.90 26.82 2.44
C GLU A 212 -8.95 28.28 2.88
N THR A 213 -7.79 28.93 3.00
CA THR A 213 -7.69 30.34 3.37
C THR A 213 -7.09 31.14 2.23
N PRO A 214 -7.50 32.40 2.03
CA PRO A 214 -6.87 33.28 1.05
C PRO A 214 -5.36 33.34 1.21
N PHE A 215 -4.64 33.32 0.10
CA PHE A 215 -3.19 33.40 0.10
C PHE A 215 -2.66 34.14 -1.12
N ARG A 216 -1.36 34.42 -1.11
CA ARG A 216 -0.64 34.97 -2.26
C ARG A 216 0.60 34.14 -2.52
N VAL A 217 0.92 33.96 -3.79
CA VAL A 217 2.26 33.52 -4.20
C VAL A 217 3.19 34.73 -4.08
N VAL A 218 4.22 34.59 -3.25
CA VAL A 218 5.21 35.64 -2.97
C VAL A 218 6.36 35.54 -3.96
N GLU A 219 6.80 34.32 -4.25
CA GLU A 219 7.98 34.05 -5.06
C GLU A 219 7.84 32.71 -5.76
N VAL A 220 8.37 32.62 -6.99
CA VAL A 220 8.49 31.38 -7.75
C VAL A 220 9.91 31.31 -8.30
N GLN A 221 10.66 30.28 -7.90
CA GLN A 221 12.07 30.13 -8.22
C GLN A 221 12.33 28.73 -8.84
N PRO A 222 12.40 28.63 -10.17
CA PRO A 222 12.88 27.43 -10.83
C PRO A 222 14.36 27.16 -10.54
N ASP A 223 14.74 25.89 -10.38
CA ASP A 223 16.15 25.49 -10.21
C ASP A 223 16.95 25.44 -11.53
N SER A 224 16.26 25.59 -12.67
CA SER A 224 16.83 25.52 -14.01
C SER A 224 16.49 26.76 -14.83
N ALA A 225 17.49 27.32 -15.51
CA ALA A 225 17.32 28.42 -16.44
C ALA A 225 16.47 28.05 -17.68
N ALA A 226 16.24 26.75 -17.93
CA ALA A 226 15.37 26.29 -19.01
C ALA A 226 13.87 26.35 -18.64
N VAL A 227 13.54 26.61 -17.37
CA VAL A 227 12.17 26.71 -16.88
C VAL A 227 11.87 28.16 -16.51
N HIS A 228 10.78 28.69 -17.05
CA HIS A 228 10.16 29.93 -16.60
C HIS A 228 8.83 29.61 -15.93
N ALA A 229 8.48 30.32 -14.87
CA ALA A 229 7.19 30.19 -14.22
C ALA A 229 6.56 31.57 -14.04
N THR A 230 5.28 31.69 -14.37
CA THR A 230 4.52 32.93 -14.27
C THR A 230 3.26 32.68 -13.47
N VAL A 231 3.07 33.43 -12.39
CA VAL A 231 1.82 33.41 -11.62
C VAL A 231 0.79 34.23 -12.39
N ARG A 232 -0.34 33.61 -12.74
CA ARG A 232 -1.47 34.30 -13.36
C ARG A 232 -2.28 35.04 -12.31
N ASP A 233 -2.99 36.08 -12.73
CA ASP A 233 -3.88 36.82 -11.83
C ASP A 233 -4.91 35.86 -11.23
N PRO A 234 -5.05 35.82 -9.89
CA PRO A 234 -5.93 34.88 -9.23
C PRO A 234 -7.38 35.19 -9.59
N GLN A 235 -8.12 34.17 -10.03
CA GLN A 235 -9.57 34.27 -10.22
C GLN A 235 -10.29 34.32 -8.86
N GLU A 236 -9.74 33.62 -7.86
CA GLU A 236 -10.25 33.58 -6.49
C GLU A 236 -9.12 33.80 -5.49
N ALA A 237 -9.40 34.42 -4.33
CA ALA A 237 -8.36 34.78 -3.36
C ALA A 237 -7.64 33.55 -2.75
N ASN A 238 -8.24 32.37 -2.86
CA ASN A 238 -7.80 31.09 -2.35
C ASN A 238 -7.32 30.13 -3.47
N GLU A 239 -7.18 30.62 -4.70
CA GLU A 239 -6.71 29.84 -5.84
C GLU A 239 -5.73 30.64 -6.71
N HIS A 240 -4.59 30.03 -7.06
CA HIS A 240 -3.59 30.63 -7.94
C HIS A 240 -3.21 29.63 -9.04
N GLU A 241 -3.08 30.11 -10.27
CA GLU A 241 -2.54 29.31 -11.37
C GLU A 241 -1.11 29.75 -11.65
N ILE A 242 -0.18 28.79 -11.71
CA ILE A 242 1.19 29.01 -12.15
C ILE A 242 1.35 28.32 -13.50
N GLU A 243 1.61 29.13 -14.53
CA GLU A 243 1.98 28.66 -15.86
C GLU A 243 3.49 28.45 -15.90
N PHE A 244 3.90 27.20 -16.14
CA PHE A 244 5.28 26.84 -16.35
C PHE A 244 5.54 26.72 -17.85
N SER A 245 6.67 27.27 -18.30
CA SER A 245 7.18 27.18 -19.65
C SER A 245 8.57 26.55 -19.60
N PHE A 246 8.81 25.53 -20.42
CA PHE A 246 10.09 24.86 -20.54
C PHE A 246 10.64 25.01 -21.95
N SER A 247 11.80 25.64 -22.07
CA SER A 247 12.48 25.96 -23.34
C SER A 247 13.87 25.33 -23.36
N PRO A 248 13.99 24.03 -23.68
CA PRO A 248 15.28 23.35 -23.68
C PRO A 248 16.17 23.83 -24.82
N GLY A 249 17.41 24.20 -24.48
CA GLY A 249 18.45 24.46 -25.47
C GLY A 249 19.04 23.18 -26.09
N PRO A 250 19.84 23.30 -27.17
CA PRO A 250 20.45 22.16 -27.87
C PRO A 250 21.27 21.23 -26.99
N ALA A 251 21.87 21.74 -25.91
CA ALA A 251 22.65 20.96 -24.96
C ALA A 251 21.83 19.90 -24.20
N LEU A 252 20.50 20.04 -24.17
CA LEU A 252 19.59 19.12 -23.50
C LEU A 252 18.94 18.10 -24.45
N ALA A 253 19.22 18.16 -25.76
CA ALA A 253 18.63 17.26 -26.75
C ALA A 253 18.90 15.78 -26.41
N GLY A 254 17.85 14.94 -26.54
CA GLY A 254 17.89 13.51 -26.21
C GLY A 254 17.89 13.17 -24.72
N ARG A 255 17.81 14.16 -23.82
CA ARG A 255 17.82 13.95 -22.36
C ARG A 255 16.42 13.96 -21.76
N ILE A 256 16.29 13.30 -20.60
CA ILE A 256 15.20 13.54 -19.66
C ILE A 256 15.68 14.63 -18.71
N CYS A 257 14.92 15.72 -18.63
CA CYS A 257 15.19 16.83 -17.74
C CYS A 257 14.20 16.77 -16.58
N GLU A 258 14.74 16.73 -15.37
CA GLU A 258 14.01 16.73 -14.10
C GLU A 258 14.57 17.83 -13.22
N GLY A 259 13.73 18.40 -12.37
CA GLY A 259 14.12 19.45 -11.43
C GLY A 259 12.92 19.86 -10.59
N GLN A 260 13.05 20.99 -9.90
CA GLN A 260 12.06 21.50 -8.97
C GLN A 260 11.85 23.01 -9.15
N VAL A 261 10.61 23.44 -8.99
CA VAL A 261 10.28 24.85 -8.84
C VAL A 261 9.81 25.11 -7.42
N ARG A 262 10.53 25.99 -6.74
CA ARG A 262 10.22 26.41 -5.38
C ARG A 262 9.19 27.55 -5.41
N VAL A 263 8.06 27.37 -4.75
CA VAL A 263 6.99 28.36 -4.64
C VAL A 263 6.86 28.80 -3.19
N VAL A 264 7.06 30.08 -2.92
CA VAL A 264 6.87 30.67 -1.58
C VAL A 264 5.50 31.33 -1.52
N THR A 265 4.72 31.04 -0.49
CA THR A 265 3.37 31.61 -0.33
C THR A 265 3.18 32.27 1.02
N THR A 266 2.13 33.09 1.16
CA THR A 266 1.81 33.73 2.45
C THR A 266 1.18 32.79 3.48
N VAL A 267 0.83 31.56 3.09
CA VAL A 267 0.24 30.58 4.01
C VAL A 267 1.25 30.24 5.10
N GLY A 268 0.78 30.15 6.36
CA GLY A 268 1.61 29.75 7.51
C GLY A 268 2.81 30.66 7.82
N GLY A 269 2.87 31.88 7.26
CA GLY A 269 3.97 32.82 7.53
C GLY A 269 5.19 32.67 6.62
N LYS A 270 5.03 32.12 5.40
CA LYS A 270 6.03 31.84 4.34
C LYS A 270 6.25 30.35 4.06
N GLU A 271 5.16 29.63 3.80
CA GLU A 271 5.28 28.24 3.38
C GLU A 271 5.98 28.11 2.02
N VAL A 272 6.81 27.08 1.92
CA VAL A 272 7.57 26.73 0.74
C VAL A 272 7.02 25.42 0.19
N ILE A 273 6.67 25.42 -1.09
CA ILE A 273 6.19 24.26 -1.83
C ILE A 273 7.19 23.97 -2.94
N ASP A 274 7.68 22.73 -3.00
CA ASP A 274 8.54 22.28 -4.09
C ASP A 274 7.69 21.50 -5.10
N ILE A 275 7.56 22.05 -6.31
CA ILE A 275 6.80 21.44 -7.42
C ILE A 275 7.82 20.79 -8.36
N PRO A 276 7.93 19.45 -8.40
CA PRO A 276 8.81 18.80 -9.35
C PRO A 276 8.32 19.03 -10.77
N TYR A 277 9.25 19.08 -11.72
CA TYR A 277 8.93 19.10 -13.15
C TYR A 277 9.68 18.00 -13.90
N MET A 278 9.12 17.59 -15.04
CA MET A 278 9.73 16.59 -15.91
C MET A 278 9.42 16.86 -17.39
N ALA A 279 10.44 16.74 -18.24
CA ALA A 279 10.34 16.85 -19.68
C ALA A 279 11.29 15.88 -20.39
N ARG A 280 10.87 15.32 -21.53
CA ARG A 280 11.76 14.58 -22.43
C ARG A 280 12.10 15.45 -23.63
N VAL A 281 13.38 15.75 -23.83
CA VAL A 281 13.81 16.57 -24.97
C VAL A 281 14.13 15.68 -26.17
N ARG A 282 13.52 15.99 -27.32
CA ARG A 282 13.77 15.35 -28.62
C ARG A 282 14.69 16.20 -29.48
#